data_AF-A0A2U3LUA1-F1
#
_entry.id   AF-A0A2U3LUA1-F1
#
_cell.length_a   1.000
_cell.length_b   1.000
_cell.length_c   1.000
_cell.angle_alpha   90.00
_cell.angle_beta   90.00
_cell.angle_gamma   90.00
#
_symmetry.space_group_name_H-M   'P 1'
#
loop_
_entity.id
_entity.type
_entity.pdbx_description
1 polymer ?
#
loop_
_entity_poly.entity_id
_entity_poly.type
_entity_poly.pdbx_seq_one_letter_code
_entity_poly.pdbx_strand_id
1 'polypeptide(L)' 'MAKGLGLVALAGCLLFGAVPTGPNIGETVPDFRLQDQNGNEQTLRSIMGPKGALLVFYRSADW' A
#
# COMPACT_ATOMS: atom_id res chain seq x y z
N MET A 1 -40.84 13.57 35.95
CA MET A 1 -39.87 14.70 36.00
C MET A 1 -38.48 14.12 36.22
N ALA A 2 -37.46 14.83 35.72
CA ALA A 2 -36.02 14.54 35.69
C ALA A 2 -35.51 13.71 34.50
N LYS A 3 -34.79 14.43 33.63
CA LYS A 3 -34.13 14.05 32.38
C LYS A 3 -32.77 13.40 32.69
N GLY A 4 -32.39 12.36 31.95
CA GLY A 4 -31.02 11.83 31.90
C GLY A 4 -30.55 11.78 30.46
N LEU A 5 -29.66 12.70 30.12
CA LEU A 5 -29.19 13.05 28.78
C LEU A 5 -28.36 11.91 28.18
N GLY A 6 -28.87 11.27 27.12
CA GLY A 6 -28.08 10.34 26.30
C GLY A 6 -27.07 11.13 25.46
N LEU A 7 -25.81 11.11 25.86
CA LEU A 7 -24.69 11.59 25.04
C LEU A 7 -23.77 10.39 24.79
N VAL A 8 -24.07 9.60 23.76
CA VAL A 8 -23.12 8.63 23.20
C VAL A 8 -22.77 9.11 21.80
N ALA A 9 -21.73 9.93 21.72
CA ALA A 9 -20.99 10.15 20.51
C ALA A 9 -19.66 10.77 20.90
N LEU A 10 -18.59 9.95 20.93
CA LEU A 10 -17.26 10.32 20.46
C LEU A 10 -16.30 9.15 20.72
N ALA A 11 -15.99 8.38 19.68
CA ALA A 11 -14.68 7.72 19.50
C ALA A 11 -14.58 7.12 18.09
N GLY A 12 -14.97 7.87 17.05
CA GLY A 12 -14.80 7.46 15.65
C GLY A 12 -13.41 7.76 15.08
N CYS A 13 -12.35 7.76 15.89
CA CYS A 13 -11.00 8.18 15.47
C CYS A 13 -9.96 7.04 15.44
N LEU A 14 -10.36 5.77 15.65
CA LEU A 14 -9.43 4.64 15.71
C LEU A 14 -9.37 3.79 14.42
N LEU A 15 -10.06 4.17 13.33
CA LEU A 15 -10.16 3.31 12.14
C LEU A 15 -9.08 3.52 11.06
N PHE A 16 -8.13 4.43 11.26
CA PHE A 16 -6.98 4.57 10.34
C PHE A 16 -5.72 4.00 10.99
N GLY A 17 -5.65 2.67 11.05
CA GLY A 17 -4.38 1.98 11.27
C GLY A 17 -3.41 2.28 10.12
N ALA A 18 -2.11 2.26 10.40
CA ALA A 18 -1.09 2.44 9.38
C ALA A 18 -1.27 1.39 8.26
N VAL A 19 -1.41 1.84 7.03
CA VAL A 19 -1.44 0.94 5.86
C VAL A 19 0.02 0.54 5.59
N PRO A 20 0.37 -0.77 5.62
CA PRO A 20 1.72 -1.20 5.30
C PRO A 20 2.06 -0.79 3.86
N THR A 21 3.23 -0.18 3.67
CA THR A 21 3.67 0.37 2.38
C THR A 21 4.60 -0.58 1.60
N GLY A 22 4.85 -1.78 2.16
CA GLY A 22 5.68 -2.80 1.53
C GLY A 22 6.18 -3.83 2.55
N PRO A 23 6.99 -4.80 2.08
CA PRO A 23 7.66 -5.78 2.93
C PRO A 23 8.65 -5.13 3.91
N ASN A 24 8.93 -5.79 5.02
CA ASN A 24 9.96 -5.35 5.97
C ASN A 24 11.38 -5.53 5.39
N ILE A 25 12.37 -4.88 6.00
CA ILE A 25 13.78 -5.08 5.64
C ILE A 25 14.15 -6.56 5.87
N GLY A 26 14.68 -7.20 4.83
CA GLY A 26 15.05 -8.62 4.86
C GLY A 26 13.91 -9.58 4.53
N GLU A 27 12.68 -9.08 4.40
CA GLU A 27 11.55 -9.87 3.92
C GLU A 27 11.59 -10.00 2.40
N THR A 28 11.14 -11.15 1.89
CA THR A 28 11.07 -11.41 0.46
C THR A 28 9.99 -10.56 -0.20
N VAL A 29 10.34 -9.87 -1.28
CA VAL A 29 9.36 -9.16 -2.12
C VAL A 29 8.43 -10.18 -2.79
N PRO A 30 7.10 -9.99 -2.72
CA PRO A 30 6.15 -10.85 -3.43
C PRO A 30 6.42 -10.88 -4.94
N ASP A 31 6.22 -12.03 -5.56
CA ASP A 31 6.33 -12.15 -7.01
C ASP A 31 5.17 -11.43 -7.71
N PHE A 32 5.39 -10.99 -8.94
CA PHE A 32 4.38 -10.30 -9.74
C PHE A 32 4.54 -10.58 -11.23
N ARG A 33 3.44 -10.34 -11.96
CA ARG A 33 3.35 -10.30 -13.42
C ARG A 33 2.53 -9.08 -13.81
N LEU A 34 3.18 -8.08 -14.39
CA LEU A 34 2.55 -6.79 -14.75
C LEU A 34 2.95 -6.41 -16.17
N GLN A 35 2.07 -5.72 -16.89
CA GLN A 35 2.41 -5.14 -18.19
C GLN A 35 3.19 -3.84 -17.99
N ASP A 36 4.26 -3.65 -18.77
CA ASP A 36 4.96 -2.38 -18.89
C ASP A 36 4.20 -1.39 -19.79
N GLN A 37 4.74 -0.20 -19.98
CA GLN A 37 4.15 0.86 -20.80
C GLN A 37 4.02 0.51 -22.30
N ASN A 38 4.72 -0.53 -22.76
CA ASN A 38 4.65 -1.03 -24.12
C ASN A 38 3.79 -2.30 -24.22
N GLY A 39 3.15 -2.74 -23.12
CA GLY A 39 2.35 -3.95 -23.06
C GLY A 39 3.15 -5.24 -22.88
N ASN A 40 4.47 -5.19 -22.66
CA ASN A 40 5.25 -6.40 -22.42
C ASN A 40 5.06 -6.87 -20.97
N GLU A 41 4.92 -8.18 -20.77
CA GLU A 41 4.90 -8.74 -19.41
C GLU A 41 6.29 -8.61 -18.75
N GLN A 42 6.30 -8.04 -17.55
CA GLN A 42 7.43 -7.98 -16.65
C GLN A 42 7.13 -8.78 -15.39
N THR A 43 8.17 -9.42 -14.86
CA THR A 43 8.15 -10.19 -13.62
C THR A 43 9.20 -9.67 -12.66
N LEU A 44 9.13 -10.03 -11.38
CA LEU A 44 10.21 -9.69 -10.43
C LEU A 44 11.56 -10.19 -10.97
N ARG A 45 11.61 -11.40 -11.54
CA ARG A 45 12.83 -11.98 -12.10
C ARG A 45 13.36 -11.22 -13.31
N SER A 46 12.50 -10.78 -14.22
CA SER A 46 12.94 -10.11 -15.47
C SER A 46 13.53 -8.73 -15.22
N ILE A 47 13.10 -8.04 -14.15
CA ILE A 47 13.60 -6.70 -13.82
C ILE A 47 14.84 -6.70 -12.92
N MET A 48 15.22 -7.85 -12.36
CA MET A 48 16.36 -7.97 -11.44
C MET A 48 17.69 -7.91 -12.20
N GLY A 49 18.56 -6.98 -11.81
CA GLY A 49 19.96 -6.93 -12.25
C GLY A 49 20.93 -7.60 -11.26
N PRO A 50 22.24 -7.60 -11.55
CA PRO A 50 23.28 -8.15 -10.66
C PRO A 50 23.34 -7.50 -9.26
N LYS A 51 22.78 -6.29 -9.12
CA LYS A 51 22.71 -5.53 -7.86
C LYS A 51 21.29 -5.45 -7.29
N GLY A 52 20.36 -6.26 -7.81
CA GLY A 52 18.94 -6.18 -7.50
C GLY A 52 18.19 -5.17 -8.36
N ALA A 53 17.01 -4.77 -7.88
CA ALA A 53 16.11 -3.81 -8.54
C ALA A 53 15.61 -2.77 -7.52
N LEU A 54 15.28 -1.58 -8.02
CA LEU A 54 14.57 -0.55 -7.25
C LEU A 54 13.13 -0.48 -7.77
N LEU A 55 12.15 -0.83 -6.93
CA LEU A 55 10.73 -0.74 -7.25
C LEU A 55 10.12 0.48 -6.55
N VAL A 56 9.66 1.45 -7.33
CA VAL A 56 9.07 2.70 -6.82
C VAL A 56 7.59 2.73 -7.16
N PHE A 57 6.76 2.81 -6.12
CA PHE A 57 5.33 3.06 -6.27
C PHE A 57 5.09 4.56 -6.21
N TYR A 58 4.55 5.12 -7.29
CA TYR A 58 4.10 6.50 -7.33
C TYR A 58 2.62 6.52 -7.71
N ARG A 59 1.84 7.35 -7.03
CA ARG A 59 0.47 7.66 -7.44
C ARG A 59 0.57 8.85 -8.39
N SER A 60 0.19 8.68 -9.66
CA SER A 60 0.12 9.81 -10.58
C SER A 60 -0.86 10.85 -10.04
N ALA A 61 -0.55 12.13 -10.24
CA ALA A 61 -1.58 13.17 -10.18
C ALA A 61 -2.43 13.04 -11.46
N ASP A 62 -3.75 13.20 -11.31
CA ASP A 62 -4.61 13.47 -12.46
C ASP A 62 -4.04 14.73 -13.14
N TRP A 63 -3.70 14.62 -14.43
CA TRP A 63 -3.33 15.77 -15.25
C TRP A 63 -4.54 16.25 -16.04
#